data_AF-A0A6L2PJX3-F1
#
_entry.id   AF-A0A6L2PJX3-F1
#
_cell.length_a   1.000
_cell.length_b   1.000
_cell.length_c   1.000
_cell.angle_alpha   90.00
_cell.angle_beta   90.00
_cell.angle_gamma   90.00
#
_symmetry.space_group_name_H-M   'P 1'
#
loop_
_entity.id
_entity.type
_entity.pdbx_description
1 polymer ?
#
loop_
_entity_poly.entity_id
_entity_poly.type
_entity_poly.pdbx_seq_one_letter_code
_entity_poly.pdbx_strand_id
1 'polypeptide(L)'
;NSFGRPDEVVAAETLANHVRCNNSFVHAVFQAQFRSSLTCPRCQRQSNTFDPFLCVSVPVPQNQRRAIYVTVLYTSQQPRQVKLGLSLPIHAEVRELREQLASDTGIAEAHMLLTEVDDLGFHRTFADSQPVLSIKETDPVYCLELPQLKEATDDGGAAYVLLCWVNLLVVEDHCARFSSPYTMQVGRETSYEDLQKLILKEMNAVLHDDILVSSQDIPLFHMRIVDGLGDGSPTYLDPTLDHPLYMEAVEQALALCEEDAGPPHLKLVLEWDLQGKESTIADDSDQMEEHASVKQLKMSSEQGGAVTLEECFELYTRAEVLGAEDAWHCPNCNRKQEVVKKLGLWSLPDILVIHLKRFRQPSSKLRAPAKLTTLVDFPLYGFDMSPHLANRPSPPGNSVAPPGILGSPPGNGGVLGGLGWSPWKRPRRTPLRYDDNVYDLYAICNHHGQDLQGGHYTAYCRNPYDTQWYCFDDTRVDPVADTSLVTAAAYILFYQRRGLGTSYSSAASTSSSGSGGLEHWVCRMPAFTRSSKSQEELNHNG
;
A
#
# COMPACT_ATOMS: atom_id res chain seq x y z
N ASN A 1 3.88 34.34 -6.67
CA ASN A 1 2.82 34.52 -5.64
C ASN A 1 1.90 35.63 -6.11
N SER A 2 0.58 35.41 -6.11
CA SER A 2 -0.36 36.33 -6.78
C SER A 2 -0.54 37.68 -6.07
N PHE A 3 -0.40 37.79 -4.74
CA PHE A 3 -0.51 39.07 -3.99
C PHE A 3 -1.70 39.98 -4.42
N GLY A 4 -2.82 39.38 -4.83
CA GLY A 4 -4.01 40.12 -5.32
C GLY A 4 -4.00 40.47 -6.83
N ARG A 5 -2.93 40.12 -7.56
CA ARG A 5 -2.87 40.19 -9.02
C ARG A 5 -3.70 39.06 -9.64
N PRO A 6 -4.30 39.26 -10.83
CA PRO A 6 -5.03 38.22 -11.51
C PRO A 6 -4.15 37.00 -11.81
N ASP A 7 -4.68 35.81 -11.55
CA ASP A 7 -4.00 34.53 -11.77
C ASP A 7 -3.48 34.38 -13.21
N GLU A 8 -4.22 34.89 -14.20
CA GLU A 8 -3.82 34.88 -15.61
C GLU A 8 -2.51 35.62 -15.89
N VAL A 9 -2.32 36.77 -15.24
CA VAL A 9 -1.13 37.60 -15.43
C VAL A 9 0.09 36.90 -14.80
N VAL A 10 -0.07 36.39 -13.58
CA VAL A 10 1.01 35.72 -12.85
C VAL A 10 1.44 34.45 -13.56
N ALA A 11 0.49 33.64 -14.03
CA ALA A 11 0.77 32.44 -14.81
C ALA A 11 1.49 32.77 -16.14
N ALA A 12 1.05 33.81 -16.85
CA ALA A 12 1.68 34.24 -18.10
C ALA A 12 3.12 34.74 -17.89
N GLU A 13 3.37 35.51 -16.83
CA GLU A 13 4.71 35.98 -16.48
C GLU A 13 5.65 34.83 -16.09
N THR A 14 5.18 33.91 -15.24
CA THR A 14 5.97 32.73 -14.88
C THR A 14 6.36 31.92 -16.10
N LEU A 15 5.40 31.70 -17.02
CA LEU A 15 5.64 30.99 -18.26
C LEU A 15 6.65 31.71 -19.15
N ALA A 16 6.48 33.02 -19.36
CA ALA A 16 7.38 33.80 -20.19
C ALA A 16 8.81 33.75 -19.66
N ASN A 17 8.98 33.89 -18.34
CA ASN A 17 10.28 33.77 -17.70
C ASN A 17 10.90 32.38 -17.87
N HIS A 18 10.10 31.32 -17.75
CA HIS A 18 10.58 29.95 -17.96
C HIS A 18 11.02 29.71 -19.42
N VAL A 19 10.22 30.16 -20.39
CA VAL A 19 10.47 29.98 -21.84
C VAL A 19 11.73 30.73 -22.31
N ARG A 20 12.11 31.84 -21.67
CA ARG A 20 13.36 32.56 -22.00
C ARG A 20 14.60 31.68 -21.89
N CYS A 21 14.60 30.73 -20.96
CA CYS A 21 15.70 29.79 -20.76
C CYS A 21 15.40 28.41 -21.39
N ASN A 22 14.14 28.13 -21.72
CA ASN A 22 13.66 26.81 -22.14
C ASN A 22 12.76 26.93 -23.38
N ASN A 23 13.38 27.17 -24.53
CA ASN A 23 12.67 27.29 -25.82
C ASN A 23 13.07 26.16 -26.76
N SER A 24 12.32 25.05 -26.72
CA SER A 24 12.53 23.92 -27.62
C SER A 24 11.20 23.30 -28.04
N PHE A 25 11.24 22.44 -29.06
CA PHE A 25 10.10 21.64 -29.49
C PHE A 25 9.49 20.82 -28.34
N VAL A 26 10.33 20.27 -27.46
CA VAL A 26 9.87 19.53 -26.28
C VAL A 26 8.98 20.42 -25.39
N HIS A 27 9.43 21.63 -25.09
CA HIS A 27 8.63 22.57 -24.29
C HIS A 27 7.36 23.04 -25.04
N ALA A 28 7.37 23.11 -26.36
CA ALA A 28 6.19 23.50 -27.12
C ALA A 28 5.04 22.46 -27.02
N VAL A 29 5.41 21.18 -26.97
CA VAL A 29 4.48 20.04 -27.07
C VAL A 29 4.10 19.47 -25.70
N PHE A 30 5.08 19.31 -24.81
CA PHE A 30 4.92 18.60 -23.54
C PHE A 30 4.69 19.52 -22.35
N GLN A 31 4.94 20.83 -22.49
CA GLN A 31 4.85 21.75 -21.37
C GLN A 31 3.43 22.20 -21.07
N ALA A 32 3.13 22.24 -19.78
CA ALA A 32 1.95 22.88 -19.21
C ALA A 32 2.30 23.51 -17.85
N GLN A 33 1.30 23.92 -17.07
CA GLN A 33 1.50 24.59 -15.78
C GLN A 33 0.55 24.03 -14.72
N PHE A 34 1.08 23.86 -13.51
CA PHE A 34 0.28 23.69 -12.30
C PHE A 34 -0.15 25.04 -11.74
N ARG A 35 -1.17 25.02 -10.89
CA ARG A 35 -1.54 26.08 -9.94
C ARG A 35 -1.55 25.48 -8.54
N SER A 36 -0.66 25.96 -7.66
CA SER A 36 -0.70 25.64 -6.24
C SER A 36 -1.35 26.80 -5.49
N SER A 37 -2.38 26.51 -4.71
CA SER A 37 -3.16 27.49 -3.95
C SER A 37 -3.05 27.23 -2.46
N LEU A 38 -2.72 28.26 -1.70
CA LEU A 38 -2.69 28.25 -0.23
C LEU A 38 -3.73 29.25 0.28
N THR A 39 -4.63 28.82 1.16
CA THR A 39 -5.65 29.69 1.75
C THR A 39 -5.34 29.95 3.23
N CYS A 40 -5.16 31.22 3.61
CA CYS A 40 -4.95 31.58 5.00
C CYS A 40 -6.27 31.46 5.80
N PRO A 41 -6.34 30.67 6.88
CA PRO A 41 -7.57 30.54 7.66
C PRO A 41 -7.94 31.84 8.41
N ARG A 42 -6.97 32.71 8.69
CA ARG A 42 -7.20 33.96 9.43
C ARG A 42 -7.72 35.10 8.57
N CYS A 43 -7.06 35.39 7.45
CA CYS A 43 -7.42 36.52 6.59
C CYS A 43 -8.13 36.12 5.30
N GLN A 44 -8.31 34.82 5.07
CA GLN A 44 -8.96 34.24 3.87
C GLN A 44 -8.30 34.62 2.54
N ARG A 45 -7.12 35.25 2.56
CA ARG A 45 -6.36 35.55 1.35
C ARG A 45 -5.76 34.27 0.78
N GLN A 46 -5.91 34.12 -0.53
CA GLN A 46 -5.28 33.07 -1.29
C GLN A 46 -3.91 33.52 -1.82
N SER A 47 -2.97 32.59 -1.80
CA SER A 47 -1.63 32.73 -2.34
C SER A 47 -1.47 31.67 -3.43
N ASN A 48 -1.43 32.12 -4.69
CA ASN A 48 -1.30 31.21 -5.83
C ASN A 48 0.11 31.28 -6.41
N THR A 49 0.68 30.11 -6.73
CA THR A 49 1.89 29.95 -7.53
C THR A 49 1.60 29.10 -8.75
N PHE A 50 2.39 29.31 -9.80
CA PHE A 50 2.24 28.61 -11.08
C PHE A 50 3.59 28.04 -11.45
N ASP A 51 3.62 26.76 -11.79
CA ASP A 51 4.87 26.02 -11.96
C ASP A 51 4.80 25.23 -13.27
N PRO A 52 5.68 25.51 -14.26
CA PRO A 52 5.76 24.75 -15.49
C PRO A 52 6.13 23.29 -15.25
N PHE A 53 5.54 22.38 -16.00
CA PHE A 53 5.86 20.96 -15.94
C PHE A 53 5.91 20.33 -17.33
N LEU A 54 6.69 19.25 -17.47
CA LEU A 54 6.74 18.39 -18.66
C LEU A 54 6.14 16.99 -18.39
N CYS A 55 6.03 16.60 -17.12
CA CYS A 55 5.53 15.30 -16.69
C CYS A 55 4.75 15.47 -15.37
N VAL A 56 3.58 14.85 -15.28
CA VAL A 56 2.79 14.78 -14.05
C VAL A 56 3.16 13.49 -13.34
N SER A 57 3.77 13.59 -12.16
CA SER A 57 4.13 12.42 -11.35
C SER A 57 3.10 12.17 -10.25
N VAL A 58 2.14 11.28 -10.52
CA VAL A 58 1.01 10.99 -9.62
C VAL A 58 1.38 9.91 -8.60
N PRO A 59 0.97 10.02 -7.33
CA PRO A 59 1.04 8.93 -6.37
C PRO A 59 0.07 7.82 -6.78
N VAL A 60 0.48 6.57 -6.58
CA VAL A 60 -0.44 5.43 -6.67
C VAL A 60 -1.09 5.27 -5.29
N PRO A 61 -2.42 5.40 -5.16
CA PRO A 61 -3.11 5.15 -3.91
C PRO A 61 -2.72 3.76 -3.37
N GLN A 62 -2.27 3.72 -2.12
CA GLN A 62 -1.97 2.45 -1.49
C GLN A 62 -3.26 1.88 -0.93
N ASN A 63 -3.53 0.60 -1.19
CA ASN A 63 -4.54 -0.13 -0.44
C ASN A 63 -4.07 -0.11 1.02
N GLN A 64 -4.69 0.72 1.85
CA GLN A 64 -4.25 0.94 3.23
C GLN A 64 -4.58 -0.24 4.13
N ARG A 65 -4.89 -1.41 3.57
CA ARG A 65 -5.22 -2.62 4.31
C ARG A 65 -4.27 -3.74 3.95
N ARG A 66 -3.98 -4.59 4.93
CA ARG A 66 -3.08 -5.73 4.85
C ARG A 66 -3.81 -6.98 5.29
N ALA A 67 -3.54 -8.09 4.61
CA ALA A 67 -4.00 -9.41 5.02
C ALA A 67 -3.11 -9.96 6.15
N ILE A 68 -3.74 -10.51 7.18
CA ILE A 68 -3.11 -11.25 8.28
C ILE A 68 -3.81 -12.60 8.37
N TYR A 69 -3.04 -13.65 8.58
CA TYR A 69 -3.57 -15.00 8.77
C TYR A 69 -3.32 -15.43 10.20
N VAL A 70 -4.38 -15.80 10.91
CA VAL A 70 -4.31 -16.22 12.32
C VAL A 70 -4.97 -17.59 12.45
N THR A 71 -4.29 -18.53 13.11
CA THR A 71 -4.87 -19.82 13.50
C THR A 71 -5.56 -19.66 14.85
N VAL A 72 -6.89 -19.76 14.86
CA VAL A 72 -7.69 -19.70 16.08
C VAL A 72 -7.81 -21.11 16.65
N LEU A 73 -7.51 -21.25 17.94
CA LEU A 73 -7.65 -22.50 18.67
C LEU A 73 -8.82 -22.40 19.65
N TYR A 74 -9.83 -23.25 19.44
CA TYR A 74 -11.00 -23.36 20.29
C TYR A 74 -10.82 -24.46 21.33
N THR A 75 -11.27 -24.21 22.55
CA THR A 75 -11.26 -25.19 23.66
C THR A 75 -12.46 -26.12 23.63
N SER A 76 -13.59 -25.66 23.07
CA SER A 76 -14.89 -26.36 23.17
C SER A 76 -15.63 -26.53 21.83
N GLN A 77 -15.05 -26.08 20.72
CA GLN A 77 -15.68 -26.12 19.39
C GLN A 77 -14.93 -27.07 18.44
N GLN A 78 -15.64 -27.57 17.43
CA GLN A 78 -15.08 -28.35 16.32
C GLN A 78 -15.36 -27.64 14.99
N PRO A 79 -14.38 -27.54 14.07
CA PRO A 79 -12.99 -27.99 14.22
C PRO A 79 -12.23 -27.20 15.28
N ARG A 80 -11.33 -27.88 16.01
CA ARG A 80 -10.55 -27.27 17.11
C ARG A 80 -9.65 -26.13 16.63
N GLN A 81 -9.13 -26.22 15.41
CA GLN A 81 -8.24 -25.22 14.83
C GLN A 81 -8.79 -24.70 13.50
N VAL A 82 -8.96 -23.40 13.40
CA VAL A 82 -9.42 -22.73 12.19
C VAL A 82 -8.47 -21.60 11.82
N LYS A 83 -7.95 -21.64 10.59
CA LYS A 83 -7.17 -20.53 10.04
C LYS A 83 -8.09 -19.50 9.42
N LEU A 84 -8.03 -18.28 9.97
CA LEU A 84 -8.77 -17.11 9.48
C LEU A 84 -7.84 -16.16 8.72
N GLY A 85 -8.36 -15.56 7.66
CA GLY A 85 -7.74 -14.41 7.02
C GLY A 85 -8.49 -13.13 7.41
N LEU A 86 -7.75 -12.11 7.87
CA LEU A 86 -8.26 -10.82 8.30
C LEU A 86 -7.63 -9.69 7.49
N SER A 87 -8.41 -8.67 7.13
CA SER A 87 -7.92 -7.48 6.42
C SER A 87 -7.94 -6.29 7.37
N LEU A 88 -6.77 -5.78 7.77
CA LEU A 88 -6.66 -4.67 8.72
C LEU A 88 -5.92 -3.47 8.12
N PRO A 89 -6.22 -2.23 8.55
CA PRO A 89 -5.44 -1.08 8.15
C PRO A 89 -3.93 -1.25 8.41
N ILE A 90 -3.07 -0.73 7.54
CA ILE A 90 -1.60 -0.81 7.71
C ILE A 90 -1.08 -0.03 8.92
N HIS A 91 -1.89 0.87 9.46
CA HIS A 91 -1.58 1.67 10.65
C HIS A 91 -2.34 1.15 11.89
N ALA A 92 -3.01 0.01 11.77
CA ALA A 92 -3.72 -0.61 12.87
C ALA A 92 -2.77 -1.10 13.96
N GLU A 93 -3.27 -1.13 15.18
CA GLU A 93 -2.65 -1.80 16.31
C GLU A 93 -3.15 -3.24 16.44
N VAL A 94 -2.41 -4.10 17.15
CA VAL A 94 -2.82 -5.50 17.43
C VAL A 94 -4.15 -5.54 18.17
N ARG A 95 -4.48 -4.49 18.93
CA ARG A 95 -5.82 -4.26 19.49
C ARG A 95 -6.94 -4.47 18.46
N GLU A 96 -6.83 -3.85 17.29
CA GLU A 96 -7.85 -3.94 16.23
C GLU A 96 -7.93 -5.37 15.63
N LEU A 97 -6.79 -6.09 15.62
CA LEU A 97 -6.78 -7.51 15.25
C LEU A 97 -7.57 -8.34 16.27
N ARG A 98 -7.36 -8.10 17.57
CA ARG A 98 -8.08 -8.79 18.66
C ARG A 98 -9.57 -8.49 18.63
N GLU A 99 -9.96 -7.22 18.48
CA GLU A 99 -11.36 -6.79 18.38
C GLU A 99 -12.07 -7.48 17.20
N GLN A 100 -11.41 -7.55 16.02
CA GLN A 100 -11.96 -8.24 14.86
C GLN A 100 -12.06 -9.75 15.09
N LEU A 101 -11.02 -10.38 15.66
CA LEU A 101 -11.06 -11.81 16.01
C LEU A 101 -12.19 -12.10 17.00
N ALA A 102 -12.39 -11.26 18.01
CA ALA A 102 -13.45 -11.44 19.01
C ALA A 102 -14.83 -11.38 18.35
N SER A 103 -15.02 -10.41 17.45
CA SER A 103 -16.25 -10.30 16.64
C SER A 103 -16.48 -11.53 15.75
N ASP A 104 -15.44 -12.03 15.09
CA ASP A 104 -15.57 -13.11 14.08
C ASP A 104 -15.69 -14.50 14.73
N THR A 105 -15.07 -14.71 15.89
CA THR A 105 -14.98 -16.02 16.55
C THR A 105 -15.96 -16.19 17.70
N GLY A 106 -16.45 -15.09 18.28
CA GLY A 106 -17.25 -15.08 19.50
C GLY A 106 -16.47 -15.32 20.80
N ILE A 107 -15.15 -15.47 20.73
CA ILE A 107 -14.29 -15.54 21.92
C ILE A 107 -14.15 -14.13 22.50
N ALA A 108 -14.34 -13.98 23.82
CA ALA A 108 -14.17 -12.69 24.47
C ALA A 108 -12.69 -12.24 24.45
N GLU A 109 -12.43 -10.94 24.28
CA GLU A 109 -11.05 -10.40 24.20
C GLU A 109 -10.18 -10.78 25.42
N ALA A 110 -10.78 -10.78 26.62
CA ALA A 110 -10.10 -11.16 27.87
C ALA A 110 -9.71 -12.65 27.93
N HIS A 111 -10.22 -13.47 27.00
CA HIS A 111 -9.97 -14.90 26.89
C HIS A 111 -9.11 -15.21 25.64
N MET A 112 -8.45 -14.21 25.06
CA MET A 112 -7.59 -14.39 23.89
C MET A 112 -6.13 -14.23 24.26
N LEU A 113 -5.30 -15.14 23.76
CA LEU A 113 -3.85 -14.98 23.74
C LEU A 113 -3.33 -15.04 22.30
N LEU A 114 -2.79 -13.90 21.83
CA LEU A 114 -2.16 -13.80 20.52
C LEU A 114 -0.67 -14.08 20.66
N THR A 115 -0.19 -15.17 20.05
CA THR A 115 1.21 -15.58 20.17
C THR A 115 1.71 -16.30 18.92
N GLU A 116 3.02 -16.24 18.67
CA GLU A 116 3.66 -17.04 17.63
C GLU A 116 3.99 -18.44 18.14
N VAL A 117 3.57 -19.44 17.37
CA VAL A 117 3.88 -20.85 17.64
C VAL A 117 4.36 -21.52 16.35
N ASP A 118 5.63 -21.90 16.30
CA ASP A 118 6.21 -22.59 15.14
C ASP A 118 6.45 -24.09 15.45
N ASP A 119 7.34 -24.73 14.68
CA ASP A 119 7.68 -26.15 14.83
C ASP A 119 8.56 -26.43 16.06
N LEU A 120 9.09 -25.41 16.72
CA LEU A 120 9.92 -25.50 17.93
C LEU A 120 9.20 -25.02 19.19
N GLY A 121 8.07 -24.32 19.03
CA GLY A 121 7.15 -23.98 20.11
C GLY A 121 6.83 -22.49 20.18
N PHE A 122 6.66 -21.97 21.38
CA PHE A 122 6.28 -20.59 21.60
C PHE A 122 7.45 -19.62 21.37
N HIS A 123 7.15 -18.52 20.69
CA HIS A 123 8.03 -17.36 20.57
C HIS A 123 7.41 -16.16 21.27
N ARG A 124 7.08 -15.11 20.52
CA ARG A 124 6.57 -13.85 21.09
C ARG A 124 5.07 -13.89 21.38
N THR A 125 4.67 -13.14 22.40
CA THR A 125 3.28 -12.74 22.63
C THR A 125 3.06 -11.35 22.05
N PHE A 126 1.90 -11.12 21.43
CA PHE A 126 1.56 -9.82 20.87
C PHE A 126 0.74 -8.99 21.87
N ALA A 127 1.29 -7.84 22.25
CA ALA A 127 0.60 -6.82 23.03
C ALA A 127 -0.27 -5.93 22.14
N ASP A 128 -1.40 -5.47 22.69
CA ASP A 128 -2.40 -4.69 21.96
C ASP A 128 -1.84 -3.38 21.41
N SER A 129 -0.91 -2.74 22.14
CA SER A 129 -0.22 -1.52 21.73
C SER A 129 0.77 -1.69 20.57
N GLN A 130 1.10 -2.93 20.19
CA GLN A 130 2.04 -3.17 19.08
C GLN A 130 1.36 -2.87 17.73
N PRO A 131 2.11 -2.34 16.74
CA PRO A 131 1.56 -2.13 15.41
C PRO A 131 1.40 -3.47 14.69
N VAL A 132 0.30 -3.65 13.93
CA VAL A 132 0.06 -4.81 13.06
C VAL A 132 1.21 -5.08 12.08
N LEU A 133 1.98 -4.05 11.72
CA LEU A 133 3.16 -4.17 10.87
C LEU A 133 4.29 -5.02 11.49
N SER A 134 4.26 -5.28 12.80
CA SER A 134 5.22 -6.17 13.47
C SER A 134 5.03 -7.64 13.06
N ILE A 135 3.80 -8.05 12.75
CA ILE A 135 3.44 -9.40 12.31
C ILE A 135 3.86 -9.55 10.86
N LYS A 136 4.73 -10.50 10.50
CA LYS A 136 5.09 -10.79 9.10
C LYS A 136 4.05 -11.73 8.48
N GLU A 137 4.00 -11.78 7.16
CA GLU A 137 3.03 -12.62 6.45
C GLU A 137 3.29 -14.13 6.62
N THR A 138 4.54 -14.48 6.93
CA THR A 138 4.99 -15.86 7.18
C THR A 138 4.90 -16.28 8.65
N ASP A 139 4.58 -15.36 9.55
CA ASP A 139 4.60 -15.63 10.98
C ASP A 139 3.43 -16.57 11.34
N PRO A 140 3.69 -17.66 12.08
CA PRO A 140 2.64 -18.60 12.48
C PRO A 140 1.91 -18.06 13.71
N VAL A 141 1.03 -17.09 13.48
CA VAL A 141 0.27 -16.42 14.54
C VAL A 141 -0.92 -17.28 14.98
N TYR A 142 -1.00 -17.55 16.27
CA TYR A 142 -2.11 -18.22 16.92
C TYR A 142 -2.92 -17.25 17.79
N CYS A 143 -4.23 -17.46 17.80
CA CYS A 143 -5.14 -16.92 18.81
C CYS A 143 -5.64 -18.10 19.66
N LEU A 144 -5.09 -18.26 20.85
CA LEU A 144 -5.51 -19.31 21.78
C LEU A 144 -6.70 -18.82 22.61
N GLU A 145 -7.80 -19.56 22.59
CA GLU A 145 -8.90 -19.38 23.54
C GLU A 145 -8.44 -19.85 24.93
N LEU A 146 -8.50 -18.97 25.91
CA LEU A 146 -8.13 -19.25 27.29
C LEU A 146 -9.38 -19.45 28.16
N PRO A 147 -9.35 -20.41 29.11
CA PRO A 147 -10.44 -20.56 30.06
C PRO A 147 -10.52 -19.35 30.98
N GLN A 148 -11.72 -19.08 31.51
CA GLN A 148 -11.90 -18.04 32.51
C GLN A 148 -11.12 -18.39 33.78
N LEU A 149 -10.19 -17.52 34.17
CA LEU A 149 -9.44 -17.67 35.42
C LEU A 149 -10.40 -17.48 36.60
N LYS A 150 -10.43 -18.45 37.52
CA LYS A 150 -11.19 -18.33 38.77
C LYS A 150 -10.53 -17.29 39.67
N GLU A 151 -11.32 -16.38 40.22
CA GLU A 151 -10.86 -15.44 41.25
C GLU A 151 -10.48 -16.18 42.53
N ALA A 152 -9.42 -15.72 43.20
CA ALA A 152 -9.06 -16.23 44.51
C ALA A 152 -10.19 -15.89 45.50
N THR A 153 -10.78 -16.90 46.14
CA THR A 153 -11.77 -16.66 47.19
C THR A 153 -11.11 -16.02 48.40
N ASP A 154 -11.73 -14.99 48.98
CA ASP A 154 -11.26 -14.23 50.18
C ASP A 154 -10.89 -15.11 51.39
N ASP A 155 -11.29 -16.39 51.42
CA ASP A 155 -11.01 -17.38 52.47
C ASP A 155 -9.65 -18.11 52.33
N GLY A 156 -8.68 -17.55 51.60
CA GLY A 156 -7.37 -18.19 51.40
C GLY A 156 -7.39 -19.38 50.46
N GLY A 157 -8.29 -19.35 49.46
CA GLY A 157 -8.40 -20.38 48.44
C GLY A 157 -7.17 -20.48 47.54
N ALA A 158 -6.94 -21.69 47.02
CA ALA A 158 -5.92 -22.01 46.01
C ALA A 158 -5.80 -20.94 44.93
N ALA A 159 -4.61 -20.36 44.77
CA ALA A 159 -4.33 -19.45 43.65
C ALA A 159 -4.34 -20.27 42.34
N TYR A 160 -4.93 -19.75 41.27
CA TYR A 160 -4.96 -20.42 39.97
C TYR A 160 -3.98 -19.78 38.99
N VAL A 161 -3.52 -20.55 38.01
CA VAL A 161 -2.71 -20.08 36.88
C VAL A 161 -3.25 -20.63 35.56
N LEU A 162 -3.20 -19.82 34.50
CA LEU A 162 -3.48 -20.27 33.13
C LEU A 162 -2.22 -20.91 32.56
N LEU A 163 -2.37 -22.12 32.02
CA LEU A 163 -1.31 -22.85 31.35
C LEU A 163 -1.60 -22.91 29.85
N CYS A 164 -0.58 -22.68 29.04
CA CYS A 164 -0.56 -22.96 27.61
C CYS A 164 0.60 -23.90 27.31
N TRP A 165 0.41 -24.95 26.52
CA TRP A 165 1.51 -25.83 26.17
C TRP A 165 1.47 -26.37 24.75
N VAL A 166 2.64 -26.81 24.30
CA VAL A 166 2.85 -27.55 23.05
C VAL A 166 3.66 -28.81 23.34
N ASN A 167 3.50 -29.83 22.50
CA ASN A 167 4.26 -31.07 22.60
C ASN A 167 5.42 -31.06 21.60
N LEU A 168 6.62 -31.35 22.08
CA LEU A 168 7.85 -31.39 21.29
C LEU A 168 8.49 -32.77 21.43
N LEU A 169 8.68 -33.47 20.31
CA LEU A 169 9.47 -34.69 20.27
C LEU A 169 10.95 -34.31 20.20
N VAL A 170 11.76 -34.83 21.11
CA VAL A 170 13.21 -34.60 21.17
C VAL A 170 13.93 -35.92 20.91
N VAL A 171 14.63 -36.01 19.79
CA VAL A 171 15.45 -37.18 19.41
C VAL A 171 16.84 -36.69 19.04
N GLU A 172 17.82 -36.94 19.92
CA GLU A 172 19.19 -36.44 19.77
C GLU A 172 19.22 -34.92 19.52
N ASP A 173 19.65 -34.48 18.34
CA ASP A 173 19.72 -33.06 17.93
C ASP A 173 18.48 -32.61 17.14
N HIS A 174 17.48 -33.47 16.95
CA HIS A 174 16.27 -33.18 16.19
C HIS A 174 15.07 -32.97 17.12
N CYS A 175 14.44 -31.81 16.98
CA CYS A 175 13.22 -31.46 17.69
C CYS A 175 12.08 -31.22 16.69
N ALA A 176 10.89 -31.74 16.95
CA ALA A 176 9.72 -31.50 16.12
C ALA A 176 8.43 -31.40 16.95
N ARG A 177 7.70 -30.30 16.79
CA ARG A 177 6.37 -30.14 17.41
C ARG A 177 5.40 -31.12 16.79
N PHE A 178 4.50 -31.67 17.60
CA PHE A 178 3.38 -32.48 17.15
C PHE A 178 2.11 -32.09 17.91
N SER A 179 0.95 -32.41 17.34
CA SER A 179 -0.38 -32.00 17.82
C SER A 179 -0.59 -30.47 17.93
N SER A 180 -1.84 -30.05 18.08
CA SER A 180 -2.22 -28.66 18.31
C SER A 180 -1.80 -28.16 19.70
N PRO A 181 -1.58 -26.85 19.92
CA PRO A 181 -1.41 -26.29 21.27
C PRO A 181 -2.60 -26.55 22.20
N TYR A 182 -2.37 -26.54 23.50
CA TYR A 182 -3.39 -26.77 24.53
C TYR A 182 -3.39 -25.65 25.57
N THR A 183 -4.53 -25.49 26.25
CA THR A 183 -4.70 -24.48 27.29
C THR A 183 -5.56 -25.04 28.42
N MET A 184 -5.21 -24.74 29.67
CA MET A 184 -6.03 -25.10 30.83
C MET A 184 -5.84 -24.08 31.97
N GLN A 185 -6.69 -24.15 32.99
CA GLN A 185 -6.43 -23.52 34.28
C GLN A 185 -6.10 -24.58 35.32
N VAL A 186 -5.17 -24.30 36.22
CA VAL A 186 -4.75 -25.23 37.28
C VAL A 186 -4.52 -24.50 38.60
N GLY A 187 -4.74 -25.16 39.73
CA GLY A 187 -4.37 -24.64 41.05
C GLY A 187 -2.86 -24.64 41.21
N ARG A 188 -2.28 -23.59 41.78
CA ARG A 188 -0.82 -23.42 41.92
C ARG A 188 -0.20 -24.38 42.95
N GLU A 189 -1.01 -24.92 43.85
CA GLU A 189 -0.68 -25.96 44.82
C GLU A 189 -0.62 -27.37 44.21
N THR A 190 -0.94 -27.52 42.93
CA THR A 190 -0.95 -28.82 42.25
C THR A 190 0.47 -29.42 42.24
N SER A 191 0.57 -30.69 42.67
CA SER A 191 1.81 -31.46 42.62
C SER A 191 2.25 -31.73 41.19
N TYR A 192 3.52 -32.08 40.97
CA TYR A 192 4.00 -32.43 39.62
C TYR A 192 3.24 -33.64 39.04
N GLU A 193 3.02 -34.67 39.85
CA GLU A 193 2.28 -35.88 39.46
C GLU A 193 0.84 -35.54 39.03
N ASP A 194 0.14 -34.72 39.81
CA ASP A 194 -1.23 -34.32 39.51
C ASP A 194 -1.29 -33.39 38.29
N LEU A 195 -0.29 -32.51 38.12
CA LEU A 195 -0.18 -31.66 36.94
C LEU A 195 -0.01 -32.49 35.68
N GLN A 196 0.86 -33.51 35.70
CA GLN A 196 1.04 -34.44 34.59
C GLN A 196 -0.28 -35.16 34.24
N LYS A 197 -1.01 -35.65 35.26
CA LYS A 197 -2.33 -36.31 35.05
C LYS A 197 -3.36 -35.36 34.45
N LEU A 198 -3.40 -34.11 34.91
CA LEU A 198 -4.33 -33.09 34.39
C LEU A 198 -4.02 -32.74 32.93
N ILE A 199 -2.74 -32.57 32.58
CA ILE A 199 -2.31 -32.35 31.19
C ILE A 199 -2.71 -33.52 30.29
N LEU A 200 -2.44 -34.75 30.71
CA LEU A 200 -2.85 -35.95 29.96
C LEU A 200 -4.37 -36.01 29.80
N LYS A 201 -5.13 -35.68 30.85
CA LYS A 201 -6.59 -35.62 30.77
C LYS A 201 -7.08 -34.60 29.74
N GLU A 202 -6.45 -33.42 29.66
CA GLU A 202 -6.79 -32.42 28.64
C GLU A 202 -6.43 -32.91 27.22
N MET A 203 -5.37 -33.71 27.11
CA MET A 203 -4.93 -34.35 25.86
C MET A 203 -5.72 -35.62 25.51
N ASN A 204 -6.78 -36.00 26.24
CA ASN A 204 -7.44 -37.31 26.11
C ASN A 204 -7.77 -37.75 24.66
N ALA A 205 -8.10 -36.82 23.77
CA ALA A 205 -8.49 -37.12 22.39
C ALA A 205 -7.34 -37.68 21.54
N VAL A 206 -6.08 -37.49 21.97
CA VAL A 206 -4.88 -37.94 21.24
C VAL A 206 -4.14 -39.09 21.94
N LEU A 207 -4.62 -39.54 23.10
CA LEU A 207 -3.95 -40.59 23.89
C LEU A 207 -4.41 -41.99 23.50
N HIS A 208 -3.58 -43.01 23.76
CA HIS A 208 -4.06 -44.40 23.78
C HIS A 208 -5.09 -44.60 24.92
N ASP A 209 -6.05 -45.51 24.71
CA ASP A 209 -7.20 -45.73 25.60
C ASP A 209 -6.81 -46.11 27.05
N ASP A 210 -5.64 -46.70 27.25
CA ASP A 210 -5.17 -47.23 28.52
C ASP A 210 -4.38 -46.23 29.39
N ILE A 211 -3.99 -45.09 28.83
CA ILE A 211 -3.11 -44.12 29.51
C ILE A 211 -3.78 -43.51 30.75
N LEU A 212 -5.05 -43.13 30.66
CA LEU A 212 -5.76 -42.47 31.77
C LEU A 212 -6.17 -43.42 32.90
N VAL A 213 -6.03 -44.74 32.71
CA VAL A 213 -6.43 -45.78 33.69
C VAL A 213 -5.23 -46.53 34.27
N SER A 214 -4.02 -46.30 33.75
CA SER A 214 -2.78 -46.93 34.21
C SER A 214 -1.88 -45.95 34.96
N SER A 215 -1.03 -46.46 35.85
CA SER A 215 0.02 -45.66 36.47
C SER A 215 1.07 -45.29 35.43
N GLN A 216 1.41 -44.00 35.37
CA GLN A 216 2.44 -43.47 34.47
C GLN A 216 3.74 -43.25 35.23
N ASP A 217 4.85 -43.31 34.50
CA ASP A 217 6.15 -42.89 35.01
C ASP A 217 6.13 -41.37 35.31
N ILE A 218 6.95 -40.96 36.28
CA ILE A 218 7.07 -39.57 36.71
C ILE A 218 8.56 -39.20 36.73
N PRO A 219 9.01 -38.25 35.88
CA PRO A 219 8.25 -37.60 34.81
C PRO A 219 8.05 -38.51 33.57
N LEU A 220 6.89 -38.42 32.92
CA LEU A 220 6.62 -39.04 31.61
C LEU A 220 7.17 -38.18 30.46
N PHE A 221 7.17 -36.86 30.65
CA PHE A 221 7.72 -35.86 29.75
C PHE A 221 8.30 -34.71 30.59
N HIS A 222 9.30 -34.02 30.07
CA HIS A 222 9.88 -32.87 30.77
C HIS A 222 9.09 -31.60 30.47
N MET A 223 8.63 -30.90 31.51
CA MET A 223 7.87 -29.65 31.37
C MET A 223 8.83 -28.46 31.40
N ARG A 224 9.25 -27.99 30.22
CA ARG A 224 10.12 -26.82 30.09
C ARG A 224 9.32 -25.53 30.17
N ILE A 225 9.75 -24.59 31.02
CA ILE A 225 9.19 -23.25 31.16
C ILE A 225 9.72 -22.37 30.02
N VAL A 226 8.81 -21.74 29.28
CA VAL A 226 9.15 -20.68 28.33
C VAL A 226 9.33 -19.38 29.13
N ASP A 227 10.33 -18.57 28.77
CA ASP A 227 10.65 -17.30 29.44
C ASP A 227 10.99 -17.44 30.95
N GLY A 228 11.72 -18.52 31.31
CA GLY A 228 12.19 -18.78 32.67
C GLY A 228 13.30 -17.82 33.15
N LEU A 229 14.45 -18.35 33.60
CA LEU A 229 15.48 -17.56 34.31
C LEU A 229 16.26 -16.54 33.44
N GLY A 230 15.97 -16.45 32.15
CA GLY A 230 16.55 -15.43 31.25
C GLY A 230 18.06 -15.54 30.99
N ASP A 231 18.71 -16.62 31.45
CA ASP A 231 20.15 -16.88 31.28
C ASP A 231 20.50 -17.65 29.99
N GLY A 232 19.49 -17.94 29.17
CA GLY A 232 19.62 -18.71 27.94
C GLY A 232 19.67 -20.23 28.14
N SER A 233 19.59 -20.72 29.38
CA SER A 233 19.51 -22.16 29.67
C SER A 233 18.04 -22.63 29.75
N PRO A 234 17.73 -23.85 29.30
CA PRO A 234 16.38 -24.39 29.44
C PRO A 234 16.06 -24.63 30.91
N THR A 235 14.97 -24.02 31.40
CA THR A 235 14.49 -24.18 32.77
C THR A 235 13.28 -25.12 32.79
N TYR A 236 13.25 -26.10 33.70
CA TYR A 236 12.19 -27.10 33.79
C TYR A 236 11.45 -27.00 35.13
N LEU A 237 10.18 -27.40 35.15
CA LEU A 237 9.48 -27.65 36.40
C LEU A 237 10.11 -28.85 37.11
N ASP A 238 10.44 -28.69 38.40
CA ASP A 238 11.13 -29.71 39.19
C ASP A 238 10.11 -30.75 39.71
N PRO A 239 10.24 -32.03 39.30
CA PRO A 239 9.32 -33.08 39.74
C PRO A 239 9.46 -33.46 41.21
N THR A 240 10.51 -33.00 41.89
CA THR A 240 10.75 -33.30 43.32
C THR A 240 10.08 -32.32 44.27
N LEU A 241 9.55 -31.20 43.77
CA LEU A 241 8.86 -30.20 44.58
C LEU A 241 7.38 -30.55 44.78
N ASP A 242 6.89 -30.31 45.99
CA ASP A 242 5.46 -30.48 46.32
C ASP A 242 4.57 -29.51 45.53
N HIS A 243 5.07 -28.32 45.23
CA HIS A 243 4.34 -27.26 44.52
C HIS A 243 5.21 -26.57 43.46
N PRO A 244 5.48 -27.21 42.31
CA PRO A 244 6.41 -26.71 41.28
C PRO A 244 5.94 -25.39 40.63
N LEU A 245 4.65 -25.07 40.69
CA LEU A 245 4.11 -23.82 40.13
C LEU A 245 4.39 -22.58 40.99
N TYR A 246 5.08 -22.72 42.13
CA TYR A 246 5.60 -21.59 42.94
C TYR A 246 7.12 -21.38 42.75
N MET A 247 7.74 -22.05 41.78
CA MET A 247 9.15 -21.83 41.46
C MET A 247 9.41 -20.39 41.01
N GLU A 248 10.58 -19.85 41.35
CA GLU A 248 11.00 -18.49 40.94
C GLU A 248 10.92 -18.28 39.43
N ALA A 249 11.30 -19.30 38.65
CA ALA A 249 11.19 -19.27 37.18
C ALA A 249 9.74 -19.11 36.68
N VAL A 250 8.76 -19.65 37.42
CA VAL A 250 7.32 -19.48 37.10
C VAL A 250 6.87 -18.07 37.44
N GLU A 251 7.28 -17.51 38.59
CA GLU A 251 6.96 -16.12 38.93
C GLU A 251 7.56 -15.13 37.92
N GLN A 252 8.79 -15.40 37.46
CA GLN A 252 9.44 -14.60 36.44
C GLN A 252 8.69 -14.66 35.11
N ALA A 253 8.31 -15.85 34.64
CA ALA A 253 7.52 -16.01 33.42
C ALA A 253 6.17 -15.27 33.51
N LEU A 254 5.49 -15.34 34.66
CA LEU A 254 4.23 -14.63 34.89
C LEU A 254 4.43 -13.10 34.92
N ALA A 255 5.54 -12.63 35.51
CA ALA A 255 5.87 -11.20 35.57
C ALA A 255 6.27 -10.60 34.21
N LEU A 256 6.69 -11.43 33.26
CA LEU A 256 6.99 -11.02 31.88
C LEU A 256 5.74 -10.89 30.99
N CYS A 257 4.57 -11.31 31.46
CA CYS A 257 3.32 -11.09 30.74
C CYS A 257 2.95 -9.60 30.74
N GLU A 258 2.94 -8.98 29.56
CA GLU A 258 2.48 -7.60 29.38
C GLU A 258 0.97 -7.49 29.66
N GLU A 259 0.56 -6.43 30.37
CA GLU A 259 -0.84 -6.23 30.81
C GLU A 259 -1.84 -6.15 29.65
N ASP A 260 -1.39 -5.66 28.49
CA ASP A 260 -2.19 -5.48 27.27
C ASP A 260 -2.00 -6.63 26.26
N ALA A 261 -1.34 -7.74 26.63
CA ALA A 261 -1.14 -8.90 25.76
C ALA A 261 -2.14 -10.04 25.98
N GLY A 262 -2.94 -9.96 27.04
CA GLY A 262 -3.87 -11.00 27.49
C GLY A 262 -3.73 -11.27 28.99
N PRO A 263 -4.47 -12.23 29.54
CA PRO A 263 -4.36 -12.57 30.95
C PRO A 263 -2.99 -13.20 31.27
N PRO A 264 -2.47 -13.06 32.51
CA PRO A 264 -1.23 -13.70 32.93
C PRO A 264 -1.30 -15.22 32.75
N HIS A 265 -0.27 -15.79 32.12
CA HIS A 265 -0.25 -17.19 31.72
C HIS A 265 1.17 -17.76 31.76
N LEU A 266 1.29 -19.07 31.98
CA LEU A 266 2.55 -19.80 31.90
C LEU A 266 2.55 -20.64 30.61
N LYS A 267 3.60 -20.46 29.80
CA LYS A 267 3.82 -21.25 28.60
C LYS A 267 4.80 -22.38 28.88
N LEU A 268 4.42 -23.59 28.48
CA LEU A 268 5.24 -24.79 28.65
C LEU A 268 5.53 -25.45 27.31
N VAL A 269 6.71 -26.05 27.19
CA VAL A 269 7.02 -27.02 26.13
C VAL A 269 7.18 -28.38 26.79
N LEU A 270 6.32 -29.32 26.42
CA LEU A 270 6.40 -30.69 26.90
C LEU A 270 7.36 -31.45 26.01
N GLU A 271 8.52 -31.80 26.55
CA GLU A 271 9.57 -32.51 25.82
C GLU A 271 9.42 -34.01 26.04
N TRP A 272 9.15 -34.70 24.95
CA TRP A 272 8.92 -36.15 24.89
C TRP A 272 10.13 -36.81 24.26
N ASP A 273 10.57 -37.94 24.81
CA ASP A 273 11.41 -38.87 24.08
C ASP A 273 10.56 -39.73 23.14
N LEU A 274 11.24 -40.48 22.26
CA LEU A 274 10.55 -41.31 21.26
C LEU A 274 9.69 -42.39 21.91
N GLN A 275 10.21 -43.06 22.94
CA GLN A 275 9.53 -44.17 23.60
C GLN A 275 8.26 -43.69 24.32
N GLY A 276 8.36 -42.61 25.10
CA GLY A 276 7.24 -42.02 25.83
C GLY A 276 6.17 -41.47 24.90
N LYS A 277 6.55 -40.87 23.76
CA LYS A 277 5.59 -40.45 22.75
C LYS A 277 4.84 -41.65 22.16
N GLU A 278 5.55 -42.67 21.66
CA GLU A 278 4.93 -43.81 20.97
C GLU A 278 4.03 -44.65 21.89
N SER A 279 4.40 -44.80 23.16
CA SER A 279 3.59 -45.51 24.14
C SER A 279 2.35 -44.74 24.60
N THR A 280 2.33 -43.41 24.46
CA THR A 280 1.31 -42.55 25.06
C THR A 280 0.36 -41.93 24.05
N ILE A 281 0.86 -41.50 22.89
CA ILE A 281 0.13 -40.73 21.88
C ILE A 281 -0.35 -41.67 20.77
N ALA A 282 -1.67 -41.75 20.59
CA ALA A 282 -2.32 -42.54 19.54
C ALA A 282 -2.48 -41.77 18.23
N ASP A 283 -2.74 -40.47 18.30
CA ASP A 283 -2.90 -39.59 17.14
C ASP A 283 -2.11 -38.29 17.36
N ASP A 284 -1.03 -38.12 16.61
CA ASP A 284 -0.18 -36.92 16.70
C ASP A 284 -0.52 -35.84 15.65
N SER A 285 -1.65 -36.00 14.93
CA SER A 285 -2.04 -35.10 13.85
C SER A 285 -2.36 -33.67 14.33
N ASP A 286 -1.88 -32.69 13.57
CA ASP A 286 -2.15 -31.26 13.78
C ASP A 286 -3.12 -30.77 12.69
N GLN A 287 -4.38 -31.22 12.77
CA GLN A 287 -5.40 -30.88 11.77
C GLN A 287 -5.91 -29.46 11.98
N MET A 288 -5.84 -28.65 10.92
CA MET A 288 -6.28 -27.26 10.88
C MET A 288 -7.16 -27.05 9.65
N GLU A 289 -8.37 -26.52 9.87
CA GLU A 289 -9.26 -26.16 8.77
C GLU A 289 -9.02 -24.72 8.30
N GLU A 290 -9.01 -24.51 6.98
CA GLU A 290 -8.84 -23.17 6.40
C GLU A 290 -10.21 -22.55 6.10
N HIS A 291 -10.53 -21.43 6.75
CA HIS A 291 -11.78 -20.71 6.50
C HIS A 291 -11.77 -20.02 5.12
N ALA A 292 -12.96 -19.82 4.54
CA ALA A 292 -13.11 -19.22 3.22
C ALA A 292 -12.47 -17.83 3.08
N SER A 293 -12.37 -17.07 4.19
CA SER A 293 -11.73 -15.75 4.22
C SER A 293 -10.26 -15.78 3.82
N VAL A 294 -9.54 -16.87 4.09
CA VAL A 294 -8.13 -17.03 3.70
C VAL A 294 -7.99 -17.05 2.18
N LYS A 295 -8.77 -17.88 1.51
CA LYS A 295 -8.76 -17.98 0.03
C LYS A 295 -9.19 -16.66 -0.61
N GLN A 296 -10.25 -16.03 -0.08
CA GLN A 296 -10.72 -14.74 -0.57
C GLN A 296 -9.64 -13.65 -0.46
N LEU A 297 -8.94 -13.59 0.67
CA LEU A 297 -7.89 -12.60 0.87
C LEU A 297 -6.65 -12.87 0.04
N LYS A 298 -6.21 -14.13 -0.09
CA LYS A 298 -5.12 -14.52 -1.00
C LYS A 298 -5.42 -14.07 -2.42
N MET A 299 -6.62 -14.37 -2.94
CA MET A 299 -7.06 -13.92 -4.27
C MET A 299 -7.07 -12.39 -4.41
N SER A 300 -7.53 -11.67 -3.38
CA SER A 300 -7.57 -10.20 -3.40
C SER A 300 -6.17 -9.55 -3.33
N SER A 301 -5.23 -10.20 -2.64
CA SER A 301 -3.84 -9.76 -2.47
C SER A 301 -3.03 -10.01 -3.74
N GLU A 302 -3.21 -11.17 -4.38
CA GLU A 302 -2.61 -11.52 -5.68
C GLU A 302 -3.09 -10.61 -6.81
N GLN A 303 -4.35 -10.17 -6.76
CA GLN A 303 -4.90 -9.16 -7.67
C GLN A 303 -4.51 -7.73 -7.30
N GLY A 304 -3.80 -7.54 -6.18
CA GLY A 304 -3.22 -6.28 -5.73
C GLY A 304 -4.17 -5.10 -5.92
N GLY A 305 -5.34 -5.16 -5.25
CA GLY A 305 -6.45 -4.19 -5.33
C GLY A 305 -6.24 -3.09 -6.36
N ALA A 306 -6.78 -3.28 -7.57
CA ALA A 306 -6.61 -2.34 -8.67
C ALA A 306 -7.14 -0.95 -8.27
N VAL A 307 -6.41 0.08 -8.67
CA VAL A 307 -6.84 1.48 -8.57
C VAL A 307 -6.92 2.08 -9.97
N THR A 308 -7.77 3.06 -10.18
CA THR A 308 -7.87 3.76 -11.46
C THR A 308 -6.86 4.90 -11.55
N LEU A 309 -6.52 5.30 -12.78
CA LEU A 309 -5.72 6.49 -13.02
C LEU A 309 -6.44 7.75 -12.51
N GLU A 310 -7.77 7.76 -12.55
CA GLU A 310 -8.59 8.84 -12.01
C GLU A 310 -8.38 9.00 -10.50
N GLU A 311 -8.43 7.91 -9.73
CA GLU A 311 -8.13 7.92 -8.28
C GLU A 311 -6.71 8.42 -7.98
N CYS A 312 -5.73 8.14 -8.85
CA CYS A 312 -4.38 8.68 -8.72
C CYS A 312 -4.36 10.22 -8.87
N PHE A 313 -5.12 10.77 -9.81
CA PHE A 313 -5.22 12.22 -10.02
C PHE A 313 -6.09 12.91 -8.96
N GLU A 314 -7.17 12.29 -8.50
CA GLU A 314 -7.96 12.77 -7.38
C GLU A 314 -7.08 12.89 -6.13
N LEU A 315 -6.28 11.86 -5.81
CA LEU A 315 -5.33 11.90 -4.72
C LEU A 315 -4.28 13.00 -4.92
N TYR A 316 -3.79 13.19 -6.14
CA TYR A 316 -2.77 14.20 -6.47
C TYR A 316 -3.27 15.65 -6.37
N THR A 317 -4.54 15.89 -6.68
CA THR A 317 -5.15 17.24 -6.71
C THR A 317 -6.04 17.53 -5.49
N ARG A 318 -6.15 16.57 -4.57
CA ARG A 318 -6.86 16.72 -3.30
C ARG A 318 -6.26 17.86 -2.48
N ALA A 319 -7.13 18.59 -1.79
CA ALA A 319 -6.69 19.59 -0.82
C ALA A 319 -6.10 18.89 0.41
N GLU A 320 -4.91 19.31 0.84
CA GLU A 320 -4.19 18.78 2.01
C GLU A 320 -3.94 19.89 3.03
N VAL A 321 -3.90 19.55 4.32
CA VAL A 321 -3.56 20.50 5.39
C VAL A 321 -2.05 20.39 5.65
N LEU A 322 -1.36 21.52 5.57
CA LEU A 322 0.04 21.60 6.00
C LEU A 322 0.08 21.66 7.53
N GLY A 323 0.68 20.64 8.15
CA GLY A 323 0.84 20.56 9.61
C GLY A 323 1.86 21.56 10.16
N ALA A 324 2.05 21.55 11.49
CA ALA A 324 2.90 22.51 12.20
C ALA A 324 4.33 22.63 11.67
N GLU A 325 4.95 21.51 11.29
CA GLU A 325 6.33 21.45 10.76
C GLU A 325 6.47 22.17 9.41
N ASP A 326 5.46 22.02 8.53
CA ASP A 326 5.43 22.59 7.18
C ASP A 326 4.54 23.86 7.10
N ALA A 327 4.24 24.47 8.25
CA ALA A 327 3.33 25.60 8.33
C ALA A 327 3.77 26.79 7.46
N TRP A 328 2.83 27.29 6.64
CA TRP A 328 3.08 28.37 5.70
C TRP A 328 3.09 29.74 6.39
N HIS A 329 4.09 30.57 6.07
CA HIS A 329 4.14 31.96 6.53
C HIS A 329 3.21 32.84 5.69
N CYS A 330 2.12 33.31 6.29
CA CYS A 330 1.20 34.23 5.62
C CYS A 330 1.81 35.65 5.56
N PRO A 331 2.07 36.22 4.38
CA PRO A 331 2.69 37.54 4.25
C PRO A 331 1.78 38.69 4.72
N ASN A 332 0.46 38.47 4.77
CA ASN A 332 -0.48 39.48 5.26
C ASN A 332 -0.62 39.46 6.79
N CYS A 333 -0.63 38.27 7.39
CA CYS A 333 -0.71 38.13 8.85
C CYS A 333 0.66 38.16 9.52
N ASN A 334 1.74 38.06 8.73
CA ASN A 334 3.12 37.99 9.15
C ASN A 334 3.39 36.89 10.20
N ARG A 335 2.80 35.70 10.00
CA ARG A 335 2.91 34.57 10.94
C ARG A 335 2.76 33.23 10.22
N LYS A 336 3.43 32.18 10.72
CA LYS A 336 3.22 30.78 10.30
C LYS A 336 1.82 30.31 10.69
N GLN A 337 1.15 29.64 9.76
CA GLN A 337 -0.18 29.07 9.94
C GLN A 337 -0.22 27.70 9.26
N GLU A 338 -0.92 26.77 9.88
CA GLU A 338 -1.42 25.59 9.17
C GLU A 338 -2.45 26.06 8.15
N VAL A 339 -2.28 25.64 6.90
CA VAL A 339 -3.12 26.08 5.79
C VAL A 339 -3.52 24.90 4.93
N VAL A 340 -4.66 25.06 4.27
CA VAL A 340 -5.07 24.14 3.20
C VAL A 340 -4.29 24.51 1.94
N LYS A 341 -3.52 23.56 1.45
CA LYS A 341 -2.82 23.58 0.17
C LYS A 341 -3.62 22.75 -0.84
N LYS A 342 -3.83 23.28 -2.04
CA LYS A 342 -4.45 22.56 -3.14
C LYS A 342 -3.64 22.73 -4.42
N LEU A 343 -3.30 21.62 -5.06
CA LEU A 343 -2.69 21.59 -6.38
C LEU A 343 -3.76 21.36 -7.44
N GLY A 344 -3.67 22.04 -8.59
CA GLY A 344 -4.52 21.77 -9.76
C GLY A 344 -3.80 22.08 -11.06
N LEU A 345 -4.33 21.59 -12.18
CA LEU A 345 -3.76 21.83 -13.50
C LEU A 345 -4.25 23.18 -14.05
N TRP A 346 -3.35 24.14 -14.26
CA TRP A 346 -3.72 25.45 -14.83
C TRP A 346 -3.91 25.39 -16.35
N SER A 347 -3.09 24.58 -17.00
CA SER A 347 -3.15 24.31 -18.44
C SER A 347 -2.78 22.86 -18.71
N LEU A 348 -3.09 22.38 -19.92
CA LEU A 348 -2.80 21.01 -20.36
C LEU A 348 -1.94 21.04 -21.64
N PRO A 349 -0.97 20.11 -21.77
CA PRO A 349 -0.06 20.05 -22.91
C PRO A 349 -0.71 19.36 -24.12
N ASP A 350 -0.06 19.40 -25.28
CA ASP A 350 -0.56 18.66 -26.46
C ASP A 350 -0.25 17.16 -26.32
N ILE A 351 0.86 16.84 -25.66
CA ILE A 351 1.21 15.49 -25.21
C ILE A 351 1.36 15.50 -23.68
N LEU A 352 0.52 14.73 -22.99
CA LEU A 352 0.53 14.59 -21.54
C LEU A 352 1.34 13.34 -21.17
N VAL A 353 2.42 13.56 -20.41
CA VAL A 353 3.24 12.48 -19.84
C VAL A 353 2.86 12.30 -18.38
N ILE A 354 2.51 11.08 -18.01
CA ILE A 354 2.07 10.73 -16.66
C ILE A 354 3.01 9.67 -16.12
N HIS A 355 3.68 9.97 -15.02
CA HIS A 355 4.56 9.04 -14.31
C HIS A 355 3.82 8.52 -13.07
N LEU A 356 3.70 7.20 -12.95
CA LEU A 356 3.17 6.53 -11.76
C LEU A 356 4.30 6.38 -10.75
N LYS A 357 4.22 7.07 -9.60
CA LYS A 357 5.25 7.03 -8.54
C LYS A 357 5.26 5.68 -7.82
N ARG A 358 5.83 4.66 -8.48
CA ARG A 358 5.90 3.28 -7.96
C ARG A 358 7.06 3.06 -7.00
N PHE A 359 8.14 3.83 -7.07
CA PHE A 359 9.30 3.60 -6.21
C PHE A 359 9.26 4.47 -4.96
N ARG A 360 9.50 3.86 -3.80
CA ARG A 360 9.65 4.56 -2.54
C ARG A 360 11.10 4.53 -2.09
N GLN A 361 11.66 5.70 -1.80
CA GLN A 361 12.87 5.81 -1.01
C GLN A 361 12.48 5.73 0.47
N PRO A 362 13.09 4.82 1.24
CA PRO A 362 12.79 4.69 2.66
C PRO A 362 13.30 5.93 3.41
N SER A 363 12.48 6.47 4.32
CA SER A 363 12.85 7.60 5.18
C SER A 363 13.91 7.24 6.24
N SER A 364 14.09 5.95 6.50
CA SER A 364 15.10 5.39 7.39
C SER A 364 16.08 4.51 6.63
N LYS A 365 17.37 4.59 6.98
CA LYS A 365 18.46 3.79 6.39
C LYS A 365 18.31 2.27 6.63
N LEU A 366 17.40 1.83 7.50
CA LEU A 366 17.16 0.41 7.81
C LEU A 366 16.14 -0.28 6.90
N ARG A 367 15.37 0.45 6.08
CA ARG A 367 14.41 -0.16 5.15
C ARG A 367 15.00 -0.20 3.73
N ALA A 368 14.69 -1.25 2.99
CA ALA A 368 15.05 -1.34 1.57
C ALA A 368 14.07 -0.53 0.70
N PRO A 369 14.52 0.03 -0.44
CA PRO A 369 13.62 0.63 -1.42
C PRO A 369 12.67 -0.45 -1.98
N ALA A 370 11.39 -0.10 -2.11
CA ALA A 370 10.35 -1.02 -2.59
C ALA A 370 9.58 -0.42 -3.76
N LYS A 371 9.21 -1.26 -4.73
CA LYS A 371 8.35 -0.92 -5.86
C LYS A 371 6.89 -1.32 -5.57
N LEU A 372 5.96 -0.42 -5.85
CA LEU A 372 4.53 -0.69 -5.82
C LEU A 372 4.10 -1.48 -7.05
N THR A 373 3.54 -2.67 -6.81
CA THR A 373 3.01 -3.59 -7.82
C THR A 373 1.50 -3.43 -8.05
N THR A 374 0.84 -2.51 -7.35
CA THR A 374 -0.59 -2.18 -7.52
C THR A 374 -0.91 -1.96 -8.99
N LEU A 375 -1.93 -2.66 -9.50
CA LEU A 375 -2.42 -2.44 -10.85
C LEU A 375 -3.09 -1.07 -10.91
N VAL A 376 -2.65 -0.23 -11.85
CA VAL A 376 -3.32 1.04 -12.15
C VAL A 376 -4.09 0.84 -13.43
N ASP A 377 -5.41 0.84 -13.36
CA ASP A 377 -6.30 0.79 -14.52
C ASP A 377 -6.34 2.18 -15.17
N PHE A 378 -6.00 2.25 -16.45
CA PHE A 378 -5.92 3.51 -17.18
C PHE A 378 -6.65 3.43 -18.53
N PRO A 379 -7.43 4.46 -18.90
CA PRO A 379 -8.21 4.44 -20.13
C PRO A 379 -7.34 4.56 -21.37
N LEU A 380 -7.44 3.61 -22.31
CA LEU A 380 -6.75 3.71 -23.60
C LEU A 380 -7.26 4.89 -24.45
N TYR A 381 -8.54 5.23 -24.29
CA TYR A 381 -9.21 6.27 -25.06
C TYR A 381 -10.10 7.13 -24.16
N GLY A 382 -10.20 8.41 -24.50
CA GLY A 382 -11.21 9.29 -23.92
C GLY A 382 -10.92 9.73 -22.49
N PHE A 383 -9.66 9.83 -22.11
CA PHE A 383 -9.26 10.28 -20.77
C PHE A 383 -9.55 11.77 -20.61
N ASP A 384 -10.58 12.13 -19.82
CA ASP A 384 -11.00 13.52 -19.60
C ASP A 384 -10.26 14.15 -18.42
N MET A 385 -9.43 15.16 -18.71
CA MET A 385 -8.66 15.89 -17.70
C MET A 385 -9.42 17.06 -17.07
N SER A 386 -10.64 17.33 -17.50
CA SER A 386 -11.44 18.47 -17.01
C SER A 386 -11.64 18.49 -15.49
N PRO A 387 -11.88 17.37 -14.78
CA PRO A 387 -12.03 17.36 -13.31
C PRO A 387 -10.82 17.89 -12.55
N HIS A 388 -9.63 17.73 -13.12
CA HIS A 388 -8.35 18.06 -12.48
C HIS A 388 -7.85 19.47 -12.80
N LEU A 389 -8.58 20.20 -13.67
CA LEU A 389 -8.28 21.59 -13.99
C LEU A 389 -8.57 22.50 -12.80
N ALA A 390 -7.66 23.43 -12.54
CA ALA A 390 -7.86 24.42 -11.50
C ALA A 390 -9.01 25.37 -11.87
N ASN A 391 -9.96 25.56 -10.94
CA ASN A 391 -11.08 26.48 -11.11
C ASN A 391 -10.60 27.87 -11.54
N ARG A 392 -11.06 28.32 -12.70
CA ARG A 392 -10.95 29.71 -13.14
C ARG A 392 -12.11 30.47 -12.51
N PRO A 393 -11.88 31.54 -11.72
CA PRO A 393 -12.97 32.37 -11.27
C PRO A 393 -13.70 32.90 -12.52
N SER A 394 -14.98 32.56 -12.65
CA SER A 394 -15.84 33.14 -13.68
C SER A 394 -15.76 34.66 -13.57
N PRO A 395 -15.58 35.41 -14.68
CA PRO A 395 -15.70 36.86 -14.61
C PRO A 395 -17.08 37.20 -14.02
N PRO A 396 -17.19 38.22 -13.16
CA PRO A 396 -18.46 38.57 -12.55
C PRO A 396 -19.45 39.00 -13.65
N GLY A 397 -20.40 38.12 -13.98
CA GLY A 397 -21.50 38.39 -14.88
C GLY A 397 -22.70 38.89 -14.10
N ASN A 398 -22.93 40.22 -14.10
CA ASN A 398 -24.21 40.89 -14.38
C ASN A 398 -24.29 42.27 -13.72
N SER A 399 -24.23 43.31 -14.54
CA SER A 399 -25.04 44.52 -14.32
C SER A 399 -25.51 45.05 -15.67
N VAL A 400 -26.81 44.83 -15.91
CA VAL A 400 -27.76 45.64 -16.70
C VAL A 400 -27.15 46.51 -17.81
N ALA A 401 -27.41 46.15 -19.07
CA ALA A 401 -27.25 47.08 -20.19
C ALA A 401 -28.21 48.27 -20.03
N PRO A 402 -27.74 49.53 -20.07
CA PRO A 402 -28.64 50.68 -20.15
C PRO A 402 -29.18 50.84 -21.58
N PRO A 403 -30.42 51.29 -21.78
CA PRO A 403 -31.00 51.42 -23.10
C PRO A 403 -30.52 52.69 -23.80
N GLY A 404 -30.06 52.52 -25.05
CA GLY A 404 -30.15 53.49 -26.13
C GLY A 404 -29.24 54.72 -26.10
N ILE A 405 -28.21 54.73 -26.95
CA ILE A 405 -27.88 55.87 -27.82
C ILE A 405 -27.46 55.33 -29.19
N LEU A 406 -28.19 55.74 -30.22
CA LEU A 406 -27.88 55.57 -31.64
C LEU A 406 -26.69 56.47 -32.04
N GLY A 407 -25.75 55.89 -32.79
CA GLY A 407 -24.91 56.63 -33.75
C GLY A 407 -23.44 56.82 -33.36
N SER A 408 -22.54 56.02 -33.96
CA SER A 408 -21.20 56.43 -34.46
C SER A 408 -20.49 55.29 -35.22
N PRO A 409 -19.61 55.58 -36.20
CA PRO A 409 -19.16 54.68 -37.29
C PRO A 409 -18.01 53.73 -36.86
N PRO A 410 -17.60 52.73 -37.68
CA PRO A 410 -16.69 51.68 -37.25
C PRO A 410 -15.26 52.23 -37.14
N GLY A 411 -14.77 52.38 -35.92
CA GLY A 411 -13.41 52.79 -35.62
C GLY A 411 -12.82 51.97 -34.49
N ASN A 412 -11.79 51.19 -34.82
CA ASN A 412 -10.74 50.65 -33.95
C ASN A 412 -11.09 50.43 -32.46
N GLY A 413 -11.75 49.30 -32.16
CA GLY A 413 -11.71 48.68 -30.84
C GLY A 413 -10.38 47.95 -30.64
N GLY A 414 -9.38 48.64 -30.10
CA GLY A 414 -8.19 48.01 -29.53
C GLY A 414 -8.58 47.18 -28.31
N VAL A 415 -8.66 45.86 -28.48
CA VAL A 415 -8.80 44.88 -27.40
C VAL A 415 -7.64 43.90 -27.53
N LEU A 416 -6.62 44.12 -26.68
CA LEU A 416 -5.63 43.13 -26.21
C LEU A 416 -5.18 42.05 -27.22
N GLY A 417 -4.90 42.46 -28.46
CA GLY A 417 -4.19 41.65 -29.44
C GLY A 417 -2.73 41.58 -29.04
N GLY A 418 -2.34 40.57 -28.26
CA GLY A 418 -0.95 40.50 -27.81
C GLY A 418 -0.57 39.35 -26.89
N LEU A 419 -1.22 38.18 -26.96
CA LEU A 419 -0.71 36.96 -26.31
C LEU A 419 -0.88 35.75 -27.24
N GLY A 420 -0.27 35.85 -28.42
CA GLY A 420 0.08 34.68 -29.23
C GLY A 420 1.18 33.92 -28.50
N TRP A 421 0.82 32.83 -27.82
CA TRP A 421 1.77 31.94 -27.18
C TRP A 421 2.67 31.33 -28.27
N SER A 422 3.97 31.63 -28.24
CA SER A 422 4.98 31.06 -29.15
C SER A 422 4.80 31.37 -30.66
N PRO A 423 5.88 31.56 -31.44
CA PRO A 423 5.80 31.58 -32.91
C PRO A 423 5.18 30.30 -33.51
N TRP A 424 5.09 29.22 -32.71
CA TRP A 424 4.63 27.90 -33.10
C TRP A 424 3.18 27.57 -32.67
N LYS A 425 2.49 28.46 -31.93
CA LYS A 425 1.08 28.27 -31.53
C LYS A 425 0.23 29.45 -32.01
N ARG A 426 -0.74 29.19 -32.90
CA ARG A 426 -1.65 30.23 -33.42
C ARG A 426 -2.79 30.50 -32.41
N PRO A 427 -3.31 31.75 -32.31
CA PRO A 427 -4.43 32.05 -31.44
C PRO A 427 -5.69 31.32 -31.92
N ARG A 428 -6.35 30.56 -31.03
CA ARG A 428 -7.62 29.88 -31.31
C ARG A 428 -8.74 30.92 -31.40
N ARG A 429 -9.46 30.94 -32.54
CA ARG A 429 -10.64 31.82 -32.79
C ARG A 429 -11.98 31.12 -32.57
N THR A 430 -12.02 29.96 -31.92
CA THR A 430 -13.24 29.13 -31.78
C THR A 430 -13.52 28.76 -30.32
N PRO A 431 -14.80 28.61 -29.91
CA PRO A 431 -15.17 28.29 -28.54
C PRO A 431 -14.64 26.91 -28.13
N LEU A 432 -14.33 26.77 -26.82
CA LEU A 432 -13.81 25.54 -26.21
C LEU A 432 -14.73 24.36 -26.57
N ARG A 433 -14.18 23.34 -27.25
CA ARG A 433 -14.91 22.10 -27.56
C ARG A 433 -14.71 21.12 -26.41
N TYR A 434 -15.69 20.24 -26.17
CA TYR A 434 -15.57 19.15 -25.18
C TYR A 434 -14.28 18.33 -25.38
N ASP A 435 -13.87 18.11 -26.63
CA ASP A 435 -12.64 17.38 -26.98
C ASP A 435 -11.34 18.10 -26.59
N ASP A 436 -11.38 19.37 -26.17
CA ASP A 436 -10.16 20.10 -25.84
C ASP A 436 -9.46 19.53 -24.60
N ASN A 437 -10.10 18.80 -23.68
CA ASN A 437 -9.42 18.26 -22.50
C ASN A 437 -9.31 16.74 -22.49
N VAL A 438 -9.66 16.11 -23.61
CA VAL A 438 -9.75 14.66 -23.73
C VAL A 438 -8.50 14.11 -24.43
N TYR A 439 -7.95 13.02 -23.91
CA TYR A 439 -6.72 12.41 -24.40
C TYR A 439 -6.91 10.94 -24.77
N ASP A 440 -6.10 10.45 -25.71
CA ASP A 440 -5.97 9.06 -26.08
C ASP A 440 -4.53 8.57 -25.84
N LEU A 441 -4.38 7.38 -25.29
CA LEU A 441 -3.08 6.77 -25.02
C LEU A 441 -2.42 6.35 -26.33
N TYR A 442 -1.11 6.58 -26.46
CA TYR A 442 -0.34 6.14 -27.64
C TYR A 442 0.99 5.48 -27.30
N ALA A 443 1.49 5.60 -26.06
CA ALA A 443 2.64 4.83 -25.61
C ALA A 443 2.63 4.58 -24.09
N ILE A 444 3.26 3.48 -23.68
CA ILE A 444 3.47 3.05 -22.29
C ILE A 444 4.93 2.64 -22.15
N CYS A 445 5.62 3.19 -21.15
CA CYS A 445 6.89 2.66 -20.67
C CYS A 445 6.61 1.71 -19.49
N ASN A 446 6.99 0.46 -19.63
CA ASN A 446 6.83 -0.58 -18.62
C ASN A 446 8.15 -0.81 -17.89
N HIS A 447 8.08 -1.06 -16.59
CA HIS A 447 9.21 -1.48 -15.77
C HIS A 447 8.96 -2.86 -15.17
N HIS A 448 9.89 -3.80 -15.39
CA HIS A 448 9.92 -5.14 -14.82
C HIS A 448 11.05 -5.21 -13.79
N GLY A 449 10.82 -5.88 -12.65
CA GLY A 449 11.77 -5.91 -11.53
C GLY A 449 11.17 -5.39 -10.23
N GLN A 450 11.83 -5.72 -9.11
CA GLN A 450 11.32 -5.52 -7.75
C GLN A 450 11.83 -4.25 -7.07
N ASP A 451 12.94 -3.67 -7.53
CA ASP A 451 13.59 -2.52 -6.89
C ASP A 451 14.12 -1.49 -7.91
N LEU A 452 14.83 -0.47 -7.39
CA LEU A 452 15.49 0.58 -8.17
C LEU A 452 16.90 0.16 -8.65
N GLN A 453 17.45 -0.95 -8.14
CA GLN A 453 18.83 -1.36 -8.37
C GLN A 453 18.96 -2.30 -9.57
N GLY A 454 17.91 -3.09 -9.86
CA GLY A 454 17.85 -3.98 -11.01
C GLY A 454 16.44 -4.08 -11.59
N GLY A 455 16.33 -3.87 -12.91
CA GLY A 455 15.07 -3.98 -13.64
C GLY A 455 15.27 -3.93 -15.14
N HIS A 456 14.17 -4.19 -15.87
CA HIS A 456 14.13 -4.21 -17.33
C HIS A 456 13.01 -3.32 -17.84
N TYR A 457 13.29 -2.46 -18.82
CA TYR A 457 12.30 -1.55 -19.40
C TYR A 457 11.87 -2.03 -20.78
N THR A 458 10.57 -2.00 -21.03
CA THR A 458 9.98 -2.29 -22.35
C THR A 458 8.98 -1.19 -22.69
N ALA A 459 8.61 -1.04 -23.96
CA ALA A 459 7.65 -0.04 -24.37
C ALA A 459 6.51 -0.64 -25.19
N TYR A 460 5.27 -0.30 -24.86
CA TYR A 460 4.14 -0.50 -25.76
C TYR A 460 3.88 0.80 -26.50
N CYS A 461 3.90 0.78 -27.83
CA CYS A 461 3.65 1.97 -28.65
C CYS A 461 2.63 1.67 -29.73
N ARG A 462 1.69 2.59 -29.93
CA ARG A 462 0.74 2.55 -31.03
C ARG A 462 1.38 3.11 -32.29
N ASN A 463 1.42 2.32 -33.35
CA ASN A 463 1.93 2.74 -34.63
C ASN A 463 0.91 3.68 -35.32
N PRO A 464 1.28 4.92 -35.70
CA PRO A 464 0.35 5.86 -36.30
C PRO A 464 -0.11 5.48 -37.72
N TYR A 465 0.59 4.56 -38.40
CA TYR A 465 0.28 4.19 -39.80
C TYR A 465 -0.77 3.08 -39.91
N ASP A 466 -0.67 2.02 -39.10
CA ASP A 466 -1.59 0.88 -39.10
C ASP A 466 -2.56 0.88 -37.89
N THR A 467 -2.35 1.81 -36.95
CA THR A 467 -3.11 1.98 -35.71
C THR A 467 -3.03 0.81 -34.72
N GLN A 468 -2.12 -0.14 -34.94
CA GLN A 468 -1.87 -1.30 -34.10
C GLN A 468 -0.85 -1.02 -32.99
N TRP A 469 -0.86 -1.82 -31.93
CA TRP A 469 0.12 -1.74 -30.85
C TRP A 469 1.24 -2.76 -31.02
N TYR A 470 2.44 -2.34 -30.64
CA TYR A 470 3.64 -3.17 -30.64
C TYR A 470 4.36 -3.05 -29.31
N CYS A 471 4.89 -4.18 -28.83
CA CYS A 471 5.86 -4.27 -27.76
C CYS A 471 7.27 -4.14 -28.33
N PHE A 472 8.02 -3.16 -27.82
CA PHE A 472 9.43 -2.96 -28.08
C PHE A 472 10.21 -3.43 -26.85
N ASP A 473 10.90 -4.55 -27.01
CA ASP A 473 11.76 -5.18 -26.01
C ASP A 473 13.18 -5.27 -26.57
N ASP A 474 13.97 -4.22 -26.30
CA ASP A 474 15.28 -3.97 -26.88
C ASP A 474 15.29 -4.07 -28.42
N THR A 475 15.77 -5.18 -28.94
CA THR A 475 15.91 -5.44 -30.39
C THR A 475 14.70 -6.17 -30.98
N ARG A 476 13.77 -6.63 -30.13
CA ARG A 476 12.58 -7.39 -30.53
C ARG A 476 11.36 -6.48 -30.57
N VAL A 477 10.56 -6.66 -31.62
CA VAL A 477 9.31 -5.92 -31.82
C VAL A 477 8.22 -6.92 -32.14
N ASP A 478 7.25 -7.04 -31.24
CA ASP A 478 6.15 -8.00 -31.34
C ASP A 478 4.79 -7.28 -31.29
N PRO A 479 3.78 -7.69 -32.07
CA PRO A 479 2.44 -7.12 -31.98
C PRO A 479 1.81 -7.44 -30.60
N VAL A 480 1.04 -6.50 -30.05
CA VAL A 480 0.30 -6.68 -28.80
C VAL A 480 -1.16 -6.24 -28.95
N ALA A 481 -2.08 -6.97 -28.34
CA ALA A 481 -3.50 -6.65 -28.37
C ALA A 481 -3.86 -5.58 -27.32
N ASP A 482 -4.85 -4.74 -27.62
CA ASP A 482 -5.36 -3.68 -26.72
C ASP A 482 -5.72 -4.21 -25.33
N THR A 483 -6.28 -5.42 -25.25
CA THR A 483 -6.69 -6.08 -23.99
C THR A 483 -5.53 -6.42 -23.07
N SER A 484 -4.29 -6.40 -23.56
CA SER A 484 -3.08 -6.80 -22.82
C SER A 484 -2.20 -5.61 -22.44
N LEU A 485 -2.64 -4.37 -22.70
CA LEU A 485 -1.86 -3.16 -22.46
C LEU A 485 -1.86 -2.74 -20.99
N VAL A 486 -2.97 -2.91 -20.28
CA VAL A 486 -3.12 -2.52 -18.87
C VAL A 486 -2.50 -3.60 -17.99
N THR A 487 -1.35 -3.29 -17.39
CA THR A 487 -0.62 -4.23 -16.53
C THR A 487 0.00 -3.49 -15.34
N ALA A 488 0.32 -4.23 -14.27
CA ALA A 488 1.06 -3.71 -13.12
C ALA A 488 2.48 -3.21 -13.47
N ALA A 489 3.02 -3.57 -14.64
CA ALA A 489 4.33 -3.12 -15.11
C ALA A 489 4.32 -1.68 -15.65
N ALA A 490 3.16 -1.13 -16.02
CA ALA A 490 3.04 0.22 -16.56
C ALA A 490 3.63 1.26 -15.60
N TYR A 491 4.55 2.08 -16.07
CA TYR A 491 5.32 3.02 -15.24
C TYR A 491 5.18 4.48 -15.71
N ILE A 492 5.27 4.73 -17.02
CA ILE A 492 5.03 6.05 -17.62
C ILE A 492 4.04 5.91 -18.77
N LEU A 493 3.00 6.74 -18.77
CA LEU A 493 1.93 6.77 -19.77
C LEU A 493 2.07 8.03 -20.63
N PHE A 494 1.89 7.87 -21.94
CA PHE A 494 1.94 8.95 -22.91
C PHE A 494 0.59 9.11 -23.61
N TYR A 495 -0.03 10.25 -23.37
CA TYR A 495 -1.36 10.60 -23.85
C TYR A 495 -1.30 11.73 -24.86
N GLN A 496 -2.03 11.61 -25.97
CA GLN A 496 -2.17 12.64 -26.99
C GLN A 496 -3.54 13.29 -26.91
N ARG A 497 -3.58 14.62 -26.93
CA ARG A 497 -4.82 15.40 -26.89
C ARG A 497 -5.65 15.20 -28.17
N ARG A 498 -6.97 15.02 -28.02
CA ARG A 498 -7.92 15.01 -29.14
C ARG A 498 -8.02 16.39 -29.78
N GLY A 499 -8.37 16.45 -31.07
CA GLY A 499 -8.60 17.72 -31.77
C GLY A 499 -7.35 18.44 -32.32
N LEU A 500 -6.15 17.84 -32.22
CA LEU A 500 -4.96 18.33 -32.94
C LEU A 500 -5.02 18.07 -34.47
N GLY A 501 -6.08 17.41 -34.96
CA GLY A 501 -6.35 17.15 -36.37
C GLY A 501 -7.31 18.17 -37.02
N THR A 502 -6.77 18.97 -37.94
CA THR A 502 -7.44 19.79 -38.99
C THR A 502 -8.22 21.06 -38.61
N SER A 503 -7.67 22.21 -39.05
CA SER A 503 -8.43 23.36 -39.54
C SER A 503 -7.63 24.02 -40.68
N TYR A 504 -7.56 23.34 -41.83
CA TYR A 504 -7.11 23.95 -43.08
C TYR A 504 -8.31 24.00 -44.02
N SER A 505 -8.93 25.18 -44.14
CA SER A 505 -9.91 25.45 -45.21
C SER A 505 -9.17 25.61 -46.53
N SER A 506 -9.26 24.58 -47.37
CA SER A 506 -9.49 24.62 -48.81
C SER A 506 -9.13 25.90 -49.57
N ALA A 507 -8.03 25.86 -50.34
CA ALA A 507 -7.97 26.42 -51.69
C ALA A 507 -6.87 25.72 -52.52
N ALA A 508 -7.31 25.08 -53.62
CA ALA A 508 -6.53 24.48 -54.73
C ALA A 508 -5.71 23.20 -54.39
N SER A 509 -5.69 22.10 -55.15
CA SER A 509 -6.42 21.66 -56.34
C SER A 509 -6.06 20.17 -56.60
N THR A 510 -7.07 19.36 -56.93
CA THR A 510 -7.08 18.13 -57.76
C THR A 510 -6.20 16.89 -57.45
N SER A 511 -6.93 15.78 -57.22
CA SER A 511 -6.67 14.37 -57.55
C SER A 511 -5.55 13.59 -56.84
N SER A 512 -5.93 12.77 -55.85
CA SER A 512 -5.97 11.30 -55.93
C SER A 512 -6.24 10.68 -54.56
N SER A 513 -6.95 9.57 -54.54
CA SER A 513 -7.40 8.84 -53.36
C SER A 513 -6.22 8.30 -52.52
N GLY A 514 -6.18 8.64 -51.22
CA GLY A 514 -5.22 8.10 -50.26
C GLY A 514 -5.52 8.58 -48.84
N SER A 515 -5.49 7.65 -47.89
CA SER A 515 -5.89 7.74 -46.47
C SER A 515 -5.54 9.05 -45.75
N GLY A 516 -6.54 9.63 -45.08
CA GLY A 516 -6.37 10.80 -44.22
C GLY A 516 -5.55 10.47 -42.98
N GLY A 517 -4.23 10.63 -43.08
CA GLY A 517 -3.30 10.49 -41.96
C GLY A 517 -3.51 11.60 -40.93
N LEU A 518 -3.74 11.22 -39.68
CA LEU A 518 -3.62 12.09 -38.52
C LEU A 518 -2.16 12.60 -38.50
N GLU A 519 -1.91 13.90 -38.69
CA GLU A 519 -0.54 14.44 -38.58
C GLU A 519 -0.01 14.27 -37.14
N HIS A 520 0.66 13.15 -36.89
CA HIS A 520 1.34 12.86 -35.64
C HIS A 520 2.49 13.85 -35.43
N TRP A 521 2.76 14.27 -34.20
CA TRP A 521 3.79 15.29 -33.91
C TRP A 521 5.19 14.88 -34.39
N VAL A 522 5.47 13.58 -34.52
CA VAL A 522 6.71 13.04 -35.10
C VAL A 522 6.94 13.57 -36.52
N CYS A 523 5.88 13.78 -37.30
CA CYS A 523 5.96 14.34 -38.66
C CYS A 523 6.39 15.82 -38.66
N ARG A 524 6.38 16.48 -37.50
CA ARG A 524 6.85 17.86 -37.31
C ARG A 524 8.32 17.95 -36.88
N MET A 525 8.96 16.82 -36.59
CA MET A 525 10.40 16.82 -36.30
C MET A 525 11.17 17.10 -37.59
N PRO A 526 12.21 17.96 -37.55
CA PRO A 526 13.12 18.13 -38.68
C PRO A 526 13.68 16.78 -39.11
N ALA A 527 13.79 16.54 -40.41
CA ALA A 527 14.41 15.32 -40.92
C ALA A 527 15.81 15.15 -40.33
N PHE A 528 16.08 13.99 -39.72
CA PHE A 528 17.40 13.68 -39.19
C PHE A 528 18.41 13.57 -40.34
N THR A 529 19.23 14.60 -40.52
CA THR A 529 20.37 14.56 -41.45
C THR A 529 21.59 14.05 -40.70
N ARG A 530 22.02 12.82 -40.98
CA ARG A 530 23.27 12.26 -40.47
C ARG A 530 24.43 13.09 -41.02
N SER A 531 25.10 13.86 -40.17
CA SER A 531 26.33 14.59 -40.55
C SER A 531 27.45 13.57 -40.78
N SER A 532 28.09 13.63 -41.95
CA SER A 532 29.21 12.76 -42.33
C SER A 532 30.49 12.97 -41.51
N LYS A 533 30.51 13.92 -40.58
CA LYS A 533 31.70 14.22 -39.74
C LYS A 533 31.92 13.26 -38.57
N SER A 534 30.95 12.42 -38.20
CA SER A 534 31.08 11.53 -37.03
C SER A 534 31.73 10.18 -37.32
N GLN A 535 32.20 9.92 -38.54
CA GLN A 535 32.81 8.64 -38.92
C GLN A 535 34.35 8.64 -38.83
N GLU A 536 35.01 9.81 -38.81
CA GLU A 536 36.48 9.90 -38.69
C GLU A 536 36.97 9.93 -37.22
N GLU A 537 36.16 10.40 -36.26
CA GLU A 537 36.57 10.47 -34.84
C GLU A 537 36.45 9.14 -34.07
N LEU A 538 35.76 8.13 -34.62
CA LEU A 538 35.61 6.81 -33.99
C LEU A 538 36.70 5.79 -34.38
N ASN A 539 37.55 6.10 -35.37
CA ASN A 539 38.61 5.21 -35.86
C ASN A 539 40.02 5.56 -35.35
N HIS A 540 40.15 6.38 -34.30
CA HIS A 540 41.46 6.76 -33.73
C HIS A 540 41.70 6.41 -32.25
N ASN A 541 40.82 5.62 -31.63
CA ASN A 541 41.06 5.02 -30.32
C ASN A 541 40.78 3.51 -30.36
N GLY A 542 41.52 2.79 -31.20
CA GLY A 542 41.63 1.32 -31.21
C GLY A 542 42.95 0.89 -30.59
#